data_AF-A0A2U3LKM4-F1
#
_entry.id   AF-A0A2U3LKM4-F1
#
_cell.length_a   1.000
_cell.length_b   1.000
_cell.length_c   1.000
_cell.angle_alpha   90.00
_cell.angle_beta   90.00
_cell.angle_gamma   90.00
#
_symmetry.space_group_name_H-M   'P 1'
#
loop_
_entity.id
_entity.type
_entity.pdbx_description
1 polymer ?
#
loop_
_entity_poly.entity_id
_entity_poly.type
_entity_poly.pdbx_seq_one_letter_code
_entity_poly.pdbx_strand_id
1 'polypeptide(L)'
;MIEFIFMLSFGLSVISIMLASLSNWKWYWVAGLCVYIFSCISIWDFRGYTLSVTFVLWALAIGHTLKLINKLYHSVIVVIIGLILWFFMFNTFDFTLWFPPFRIFS
;
A
#
# COMPACT_ATOMS: atom_id res chain seq x y z
N MET A 1 -5.99 19.65 -11.84
CA MET A 1 -5.72 19.57 -10.38
C MET A 1 -5.54 18.13 -9.91
N ILE A 2 -6.48 17.22 -10.21
CA ILE A 2 -6.40 15.80 -9.79
C ILE A 2 -5.18 15.07 -10.40
N GLU A 3 -4.86 15.32 -11.67
CA GLU A 3 -3.69 14.74 -12.34
C GLU A 3 -2.36 15.10 -11.67
N PHE A 4 -2.26 16.33 -11.14
CA PHE A 4 -1.07 16.78 -10.42
C PHE A 4 -0.90 15.99 -9.12
N ILE A 5 -1.98 15.82 -8.34
CA ILE A 5 -1.97 15.02 -7.10
C ILE A 5 -1.65 13.56 -7.39
N PHE A 6 -2.15 13.02 -8.50
CA PHE A 6 -1.89 11.66 -8.97
C PHE A 6 -0.39 11.45 -9.26
N MET A 7 0.23 12.31 -10.07
CA MET A 7 1.67 12.22 -10.36
C MET A 7 2.54 12.42 -9.11
N LEU A 8 2.15 13.34 -8.22
CA LEU A 8 2.87 13.61 -6.97
C LEU A 8 2.84 12.40 -6.04
N SER A 9 1.66 11.76 -5.91
CA SER A 9 1.48 10.56 -5.08
C SER A 9 2.26 9.36 -5.65
N PHE A 10 2.31 9.22 -6.97
CA PHE A 10 3.15 8.22 -7.64
C PHE A 10 4.64 8.48 -7.38
N GLY A 11 5.12 9.69 -7.62
CA GLY A 11 6.52 10.06 -7.38
C GLY A 11 6.94 9.86 -5.93
N LEU A 12 6.12 10.32 -4.98
CA LEU A 12 6.35 10.12 -3.54
C LEU A 12 6.37 8.64 -3.15
N SER A 13 5.53 7.81 -3.77
CA SER A 13 5.54 6.37 -3.50
C SER A 13 6.85 5.71 -3.91
N VAL A 14 7.36 6.01 -5.11
CA VAL A 14 8.62 5.46 -5.61
C VAL A 14 9.80 5.93 -4.75
N ILE A 15 9.87 7.23 -4.46
CA ILE A 15 10.92 7.81 -3.61
C ILE A 15 10.87 7.19 -2.21
N SER A 16 9.69 7.03 -1.63
CA SER A 16 9.54 6.45 -0.29
C SER A 16 9.91 4.97 -0.25
N ILE A 17 9.64 4.20 -1.31
CA ILE A 17 10.08 2.79 -1.43
C ILE A 17 11.61 2.72 -1.50
N MET A 18 12.25 3.59 -2.30
CA MET A 18 13.71 3.65 -2.38
C MET A 18 14.34 4.02 -1.03
N LEU A 19 13.79 5.05 -0.35
CA LEU A 19 14.22 5.45 0.99
C LEU A 19 13.98 4.36 2.05
N ALA A 20 12.90 3.60 1.93
CA ALA A 20 12.61 2.50 2.84
C ALA A 20 13.62 1.36 2.71
N SER A 21 14.07 1.08 1.49
CA SER A 21 15.10 0.07 1.24
C SER A 21 16.51 0.52 1.67
N LEU A 22 16.80 1.82 1.66
CA LEU A 22 18.15 2.36 1.89
C LEU A 22 18.40 2.90 3.30
N SER A 23 17.39 3.49 3.94
CA SER A 23 17.57 4.24 5.18
C SER A 23 16.87 3.58 6.38
N ASN A 24 15.54 3.47 6.33
CA ASN A 24 14.76 3.08 7.49
C ASN A 24 13.44 2.44 7.06
N TRP A 25 13.08 1.33 7.72
CA TRP A 25 11.82 0.62 7.50
C TRP A 25 10.58 1.48 7.78
N LYS A 26 10.71 2.58 8.54
CA LYS A 26 9.63 3.53 8.81
C LYS A 26 9.05 4.16 7.55
N TRP A 27 9.85 4.29 6.50
CA TRP A 27 9.40 4.84 5.21
C TRP A 27 8.45 3.90 4.45
N TYR A 28 8.40 2.60 4.79
CA TYR A 28 7.39 1.69 4.22
C TYR A 28 5.96 2.11 4.60
N TRP A 29 5.75 2.70 5.78
CA TRP A 29 4.46 3.24 6.18
C TRP A 29 4.02 4.41 5.29
N VAL A 30 4.95 5.34 5.05
CA VAL A 30 4.73 6.51 4.20
C VAL A 30 4.50 6.09 2.75
N ALA A 31 5.31 5.15 2.25
CA ALA A 31 5.15 4.56 0.92
C ALA A 31 3.76 3.94 0.76
N GLY A 32 3.32 3.10 1.70
CA GLY A 32 2.00 2.48 1.66
C GLY A 32 0.86 3.50 1.67
N LEU A 33 0.97 4.58 2.45
CA LEU A 33 -0.01 5.68 2.46
C LEU A 33 -0.05 6.43 1.12
N CYS A 34 1.10 6.73 0.52
CA CYS A 34 1.15 7.37 -0.81
C CYS A 34 0.54 6.48 -1.90
N VAL A 35 0.85 5.18 -1.90
CA VAL A 35 0.26 4.21 -2.83
C VAL A 35 -1.25 4.05 -2.59
N TYR A 36 -1.69 4.13 -1.34
CA TYR A 36 -3.12 4.08 -1.01
C TYR A 36 -3.87 5.30 -1.56
N ILE A 37 -3.36 6.50 -1.32
CA ILE A 37 -3.94 7.74 -1.87
C ILE A 37 -3.94 7.70 -3.41
N PHE A 38 -2.85 7.21 -4.01
CA PHE A 38 -2.77 6.97 -5.45
C PHE A 38 -3.86 5.99 -5.93
N SER A 39 -4.06 4.88 -5.21
CA SER A 39 -5.13 3.91 -5.47
C SER A 39 -6.53 4.52 -5.33
N CYS A 40 -6.76 5.44 -4.38
CA CYS A 40 -8.04 6.14 -4.22
C CYS A 40 -8.39 7.00 -5.44
N ILE A 41 -7.38 7.64 -6.02
CA ILE A 41 -7.53 8.59 -7.13
C ILE A 41 -7.53 7.89 -8.48
N SER A 42 -6.87 6.73 -8.57
CA SER A 42 -6.79 5.93 -9.79
C SER A 42 -8.18 5.50 -10.30
N ILE A 43 -8.30 5.18 -11.58
CA ILE A 43 -9.56 4.72 -12.20
C ILE A 43 -9.88 3.30 -11.74
N TRP A 44 -11.17 2.95 -11.65
CA TRP A 44 -11.71 1.72 -11.06
C TRP A 44 -10.88 0.44 -11.31
N ASP A 45 -10.46 0.17 -12.55
CA ASP A 45 -9.74 -1.06 -12.89
C ASP A 45 -8.32 -1.16 -12.28
N PHE A 46 -7.66 -0.03 -12.07
CA PHE A 46 -6.30 -0.01 -11.49
C PHE A 46 -6.30 0.05 -9.96
N ARG A 47 -7.45 0.32 -9.33
CA ARG A 47 -7.55 0.47 -7.87
C ARG A 47 -7.20 -0.84 -7.15
N GLY A 48 -7.73 -1.97 -7.61
CA GLY A 48 -7.49 -3.26 -6.96
C GLY A 48 -6.00 -3.63 -6.90
N TYR A 49 -5.31 -3.49 -8.03
CA TYR A 49 -3.88 -3.83 -8.14
C TYR A 49 -3.00 -2.88 -7.31
N THR A 50 -3.27 -1.58 -7.35
CA THR A 50 -2.49 -0.62 -6.56
C THR A 50 -2.72 -0.78 -5.06
N LEU A 51 -3.93 -1.13 -4.64
CA LEU A 51 -4.23 -1.46 -3.25
C LEU A 51 -3.43 -2.68 -2.77
N SER A 52 -3.21 -3.68 -3.62
CA SER A 52 -2.38 -4.85 -3.26
C SER A 52 -0.95 -4.46 -2.87
N VAL A 53 -0.39 -3.46 -3.56
CA VAL A 53 0.95 -2.93 -3.27
C VAL A 53 0.96 -2.23 -1.92
N THR A 54 -0.09 -1.47 -1.56
CA THR A 54 -0.23 -0.90 -0.21
C THR A 54 -0.20 -1.98 0.88
N PHE A 55 -0.98 -3.06 0.71
CA PHE A 55 -1.02 -4.15 1.69
C PHE A 55 0.34 -4.83 1.84
N VAL A 56 1.06 -5.04 0.75
CA VAL A 56 2.42 -5.59 0.78
C VAL A 56 3.39 -4.66 1.51
N LEU A 57 3.35 -3.35 1.23
CA LEU A 57 4.21 -2.37 1.88
C LEU A 57 3.92 -2.26 3.38
N TRP A 58 2.66 -2.28 3.78
CA TRP A 58 2.28 -2.28 5.20
C TRP A 58 2.63 -3.59 5.89
N ALA A 59 2.45 -4.73 5.24
CA ALA A 59 2.90 -6.02 5.77
C ALA A 59 4.43 -6.00 6.01
N LEU A 60 5.21 -5.50 5.05
CA LEU A 60 6.66 -5.31 5.22
C LEU A 60 7.00 -4.35 6.36
N ALA A 61 6.27 -3.23 6.47
CA ALA A 61 6.45 -2.28 7.56
C ALA A 61 6.21 -2.93 8.93
N ILE A 62 5.15 -3.74 9.06
CA ILE A 62 4.82 -4.51 10.27
C ILE A 62 5.86 -5.60 10.53
N GLY A 63 6.30 -6.32 9.50
CA GLY A 63 7.34 -7.34 9.64
C GLY A 63 8.66 -6.74 10.15
N HIS A 64 9.01 -5.52 9.73
CA HIS A 64 10.18 -4.81 10.22
C HIS A 64 9.98 -4.23 11.63
N THR A 65 8.80 -3.70 11.98
CA THR A 65 8.52 -3.19 13.35
C THR A 65 8.61 -4.31 14.39
N LEU A 66 8.13 -5.50 14.04
CA LEU A 66 8.16 -6.69 14.91
C LEU A 66 9.52 -7.41 14.88
N LYS A 67 10.51 -6.90 14.15
CA LYS A 67 11.83 -7.54 13.95
C LYS A 67 11.73 -8.99 13.43
N LEU A 68 10.66 -9.30 12.70
CA LEU A 68 10.44 -10.61 12.08
C LEU A 68 11.29 -10.77 10.80
N ILE A 69 11.73 -9.65 10.21
CA ILE A 69 12.50 -9.63 8.96
C ILE A 69 13.99 -9.49 9.27
N ASN A 70 14.67 -10.62 9.46
CA ASN A 70 16.12 -10.68 9.65
C ASN A 70 16.87 -11.20 8.41
N LYS A 71 16.18 -11.90 7.50
CA LYS A 71 16.74 -12.48 6.26
C LYS A 71 15.79 -12.24 5.10
N LEU A 72 16.32 -12.20 3.87
CA LEU A 72 15.53 -11.97 2.64
C LEU A 72 14.32 -12.91 2.51
N TYR A 73 14.44 -14.18 2.92
CA TYR A 73 13.32 -15.13 2.91
C TYR A 73 12.13 -14.70 3.78
N HIS A 74 12.38 -14.01 4.91
CA HIS A 74 11.31 -13.51 5.76
C HIS A 74 10.56 -12.38 5.07
N SER A 75 11.26 -11.53 4.30
CA SER A 75 10.61 -10.49 3.48
C SER A 75 9.66 -11.12 2.47
N VAL A 76 10.08 -12.20 1.79
CA VAL A 76 9.23 -12.91 0.81
C VAL A 76 7.97 -13.47 1.48
N ILE A 77 8.11 -14.11 2.64
CA ILE A 77 6.96 -14.64 3.41
C ILE A 77 6.00 -13.51 3.78
N VAL A 78 6.52 -12.37 4.22
CA VAL A 78 5.70 -11.20 4.60
C VAL A 78 4.98 -10.61 3.39
N VAL A 79 5.62 -10.58 2.21
CA VAL A 79 4.94 -10.19 0.96
C VAL A 79 3.79 -11.13 0.63
N ILE A 80 4.00 -12.44 0.74
CA ILE A 80 2.95 -13.45 0.52
C ILE A 80 1.79 -13.25 1.49
N ILE A 81 2.08 -13.03 2.78
CA ILE A 81 1.05 -12.74 3.79
C ILE A 81 0.26 -11.47 3.44
N GLY A 82 0.95 -10.41 2.99
CA GLY A 82 0.32 -9.17 2.54
C GLY A 82 -0.62 -9.37 1.34
N LEU A 83 -0.23 -10.20 0.38
CA LEU A 83 -1.07 -10.55 -0.77
C LEU A 83 -2.27 -11.41 -0.37
N ILE A 84 -2.10 -12.36 0.53
CA ILE A 84 -3.21 -13.18 1.07
C ILE A 84 -4.22 -12.31 1.80
N LEU A 85 -3.73 -11.39 2.65
CA LEU A 85 -4.57 -10.41 3.34
C LEU A 85 -5.33 -9.54 2.35
N TRP A 86 -4.66 -9.03 1.31
CA TRP A 86 -5.32 -8.27 0.25
C TRP A 86 -6.40 -9.10 -0.45
N PHE A 87 -6.10 -10.34 -0.85
CA PHE A 87 -7.05 -11.22 -1.54
C PHE A 87 -8.29 -11.52 -0.68
N PHE A 88 -8.09 -11.80 0.60
CA PHE A 88 -9.19 -12.03 1.54
C PHE A 88 -10.04 -10.76 1.71
N MET A 89 -9.40 -9.61 1.86
CA MET A 89 -10.10 -8.32 2.01
C MET A 89 -10.89 -7.94 0.75
N PHE A 90 -10.31 -8.15 -0.42
CA PHE A 90 -10.94 -7.85 -1.71
C PHE A 90 -12.20 -8.70 -1.96
N ASN A 91 -12.21 -9.97 -1.52
CA ASN A 91 -13.36 -10.85 -1.69
C ASN A 91 -14.43 -10.73 -0.60
N THR A 92 -14.05 -10.27 0.60
CA THR A 92 -14.95 -10.27 1.77
C THR A 92 -15.67 -8.94 1.96
N PHE A 93 -15.06 -7.82 1.56
CA PHE A 93 -15.60 -6.50 1.80
C PHE A 93 -16.00 -5.81 0.50
N ASP A 94 -17.22 -5.26 0.49
CA ASP A 94 -17.62 -4.30 -0.54
C ASP A 94 -16.62 -3.14 -0.58
N PHE A 95 -16.13 -2.81 -1.77
CA PHE A 95 -15.15 -1.75 -2.06
C PHE A 95 -15.48 -0.42 -1.38
N THR A 96 -16.76 -0.17 -1.10
CA THR A 96 -17.32 1.01 -0.45
C THR A 96 -16.82 1.23 0.98
N LEU A 97 -16.41 0.19 1.71
CA LEU A 97 -15.96 0.33 3.12
C LEU A 97 -14.52 0.86 3.23
N TRP A 98 -13.70 0.64 2.21
CA TRP A 98 -12.26 0.95 2.22
C TRP A 98 -11.93 2.34 1.69
N PHE A 99 -12.92 3.10 1.20
CA PHE A 99 -12.76 4.49 0.79
C PHE A 99 -13.76 5.38 1.52
N PRO A 100 -13.48 5.77 2.79
CA PRO A 100 -14.38 6.61 3.56
C PRO A 100 -14.79 7.95 2.91
N PRO A 101 -13.98 8.65 2.07
CA PRO A 101 -14.43 9.94 1.53
C PRO A 101 -15.53 9.85 0.46
N PHE A 102 -15.80 8.68 -0.13
CA PHE A 102 -16.89 8.54 -1.12
C PHE A 102 -18.24 8.21 -0.49
N ARG A 103 -18.31 8.02 0.83
CA ARG A 103 -19.56 7.75 1.57
C ARG A 103 -20.41 9.00 1.85
N ILE A 104 -19.87 10.19 1.54
CA ILE A 104 -20.51 11.48 1.85
C ILE A 104 -21.39 11.97 0.68
N PHE A 105 -21.26 11.36 -0.51
CA PHE A 105 -21.95 11.79 -1.73
C PHE A 105 -22.98 10.78 -2.29
N SER A 106 -23.35 9.75 -1.52
CA SER A 106 -24.46 8.84 -1.87
C SER A 106 -25.63 9.02 -0.93
#